data_AF-A0A0G1KJS4-F1
#
_entry.id   AF-A0A0G1KJS4-F1
#
_cell.length_a   1.000
_cell.length_b   1.000
_cell.length_c   1.000
_cell.angle_alpha   90.00
_cell.angle_beta   90.00
_cell.angle_gamma   90.00
#
_symmetry.space_group_name_H-M   'P 1'
#
loop_
_entity.id
_entity.type
_entity.pdbx_description
1 polymer ?
#
loop_
_entity_poly.entity_id
_entity_poly.type
_entity_poly.pdbx_seq_one_letter_code
_entity_poly.pdbx_strand_id
1 'polypeptide(L)'
;MKKTLLYILLITLFGGFLRFFLLDKFPVSPNWDEISHGYNAYSILLTGKDEWGVKFPLIFRAFGDYKLPLYIYLSVIPVWLFGLTTFSLRFISALAGTLAIPGIFLLTRELFSSSVIANFLPKQKHFLNLPLLSAFFLALLPWHFFISRPALEANLALTLIIFATYFLLTGLKKSVLFIPSAFLFGLSLHTYNTARVFVPVLLLAFIVIYWKKIKITRTLLFSIFILGAFASIVAYQIFAGTGTARYGKLNIITESTAYTLGQKRIESGLPPLVAKFVYNRPVYFVQTFINNYFGYFTTDFFNQSRGAQFQFAIPGRNLLGFPVMVLFIAGLFFIIKNPGEKSHQLILSWFLLSPIASALTVDPPQALRPNPMIPAMVIIGGLGLLFLQTKLSATTGKILTAVIFLLTIGNFAIYANDYFVTYAKSYSKSWQYGYREVLDFLNTQKQYPKFFISKFYGEPHIFYAFYNRIHPQVLQPGGDNIRFGKSDWFWTDKVGDYYFVNDWQIPVEQFTSLTLESGDIMPTSKSLLVASPDRIPAGANVLKTINFLDGSVAFKIIELP
;
A
#
# COMPACT_ATOMS: atom_id res chain seq x y z
N MET A 1 -22.75 -26.67 -9.78
CA MET A 1 -22.59 -25.72 -8.67
C MET A 1 -21.69 -26.23 -7.55
N LYS A 2 -21.90 -27.44 -6.99
CA LYS A 2 -21.06 -28.00 -5.90
C LYS A 2 -19.55 -28.03 -6.21
N LYS A 3 -19.15 -28.50 -7.40
CA LYS A 3 -17.73 -28.54 -7.83
C LYS A 3 -17.08 -27.14 -7.92
N THR A 4 -17.79 -26.15 -8.47
CA THR A 4 -17.28 -24.77 -8.56
C THR A 4 -17.05 -24.16 -7.18
N LEU A 5 -17.97 -24.41 -6.23
CA LEU A 5 -17.82 -23.94 -4.85
C LEU A 5 -16.63 -24.58 -4.14
N LEU A 6 -16.42 -25.89 -4.35
CA LEU A 6 -15.24 -26.59 -3.85
C LEU A 6 -13.94 -26.00 -4.41
N TYR A 7 -13.87 -25.73 -5.71
CA TYR A 7 -12.65 -25.18 -6.32
C TYR A 7 -12.34 -23.76 -5.83
N ILE A 8 -13.34 -22.87 -5.72
CA ILE A 8 -13.09 -21.53 -5.18
C ILE A 8 -12.67 -21.59 -3.71
N LEU A 9 -13.24 -22.52 -2.92
CA LEU A 9 -12.82 -22.75 -1.55
C LEU A 9 -11.35 -23.18 -1.49
N LEU A 10 -10.94 -24.17 -2.28
CA LEU A 10 -9.55 -24.64 -2.33
C LEU A 10 -8.56 -23.53 -2.77
N ILE A 11 -8.91 -22.76 -3.81
CA ILE A 11 -8.09 -21.63 -4.26
C ILE A 11 -7.98 -20.55 -3.16
N THR A 12 -9.07 -20.29 -2.44
CA THR A 12 -9.09 -19.31 -1.34
C THR A 12 -8.25 -19.79 -0.15
N LEU A 13 -8.38 -21.06 0.24
CA LEU A 13 -7.58 -21.65 1.33
C LEU A 13 -6.09 -21.67 0.98
N PHE A 14 -5.74 -22.07 -0.25
CA PHE A 14 -4.36 -22.07 -0.69
C PHE A 14 -3.78 -20.64 -0.79
N GLY A 15 -4.51 -19.71 -1.41
CA GLY A 15 -4.10 -18.31 -1.48
C GLY A 15 -4.01 -17.64 -0.10
N GLY A 16 -4.87 -18.03 0.83
CA GLY A 16 -4.82 -17.61 2.23
C GLY A 16 -3.61 -18.18 2.95
N PHE A 17 -3.35 -19.48 2.81
CA PHE A 17 -2.15 -20.12 3.36
C PHE A 17 -0.88 -19.38 2.93
N LEU A 18 -0.74 -19.08 1.64
CA LEU A 18 0.42 -18.34 1.11
C LEU A 18 0.59 -16.96 1.78
N ARG A 19 -0.51 -16.25 2.06
CA ARG A 19 -0.49 -14.91 2.67
C ARG A 19 -0.17 -14.96 4.16
N PHE A 20 -0.68 -15.94 4.89
CA PHE A 20 -0.47 -16.10 6.32
C PHE A 20 0.83 -16.84 6.68
N PHE A 21 1.41 -17.61 5.76
CA PHE A 21 2.64 -18.35 6.00
C PHE A 21 3.79 -17.41 6.39
N LEU A 22 4.34 -17.59 7.60
CA LEU A 22 5.44 -16.78 8.17
C LEU A 22 5.18 -15.26 8.12
N LEU A 23 3.93 -14.84 8.35
CA LEU A 23 3.52 -13.44 8.27
C LEU A 23 4.22 -12.54 9.32
N ASP A 24 4.56 -13.12 10.47
CA ASP A 24 5.33 -12.50 11.55
C ASP A 24 6.81 -12.27 11.18
N LYS A 25 7.35 -13.08 10.26
CA LYS A 25 8.77 -13.04 9.86
C LYS A 25 9.02 -12.33 8.54
N PHE A 26 8.07 -12.34 7.60
CA PHE A 26 8.26 -11.79 6.26
C PHE A 26 7.15 -10.82 5.85
N PRO A 27 7.48 -9.58 5.41
CA PRO A 27 8.84 -9.01 5.28
C PRO A 27 9.66 -8.94 6.58
N VAL A 28 10.99 -8.91 6.47
CA VAL A 28 11.97 -9.21 7.55
C VAL A 28 11.89 -8.34 8.79
N SER A 29 11.32 -7.15 8.68
CA SER A 29 11.00 -6.26 9.81
C SER A 29 9.74 -5.48 9.45
N PRO A 30 8.87 -5.13 10.40
CA PRO A 30 7.85 -4.13 10.16
C PRO A 30 8.48 -2.75 10.04
N ASN A 31 8.09 -1.99 9.01
CA ASN A 31 8.52 -0.59 8.91
C ASN A 31 7.79 0.27 9.97
N TRP A 32 8.24 1.51 10.16
CA TRP A 32 7.63 2.48 11.08
C TRP A 32 6.14 2.76 10.83
N ASP A 33 5.63 2.55 9.62
CA ASP A 33 4.25 2.81 9.24
C ASP A 33 3.35 1.68 9.70
N GLU A 34 3.79 0.43 9.47
CA GLU A 34 3.16 -0.77 10.02
C GLU A 34 3.11 -0.69 11.55
N ILE A 35 4.23 -0.32 12.18
CA ILE A 35 4.31 -0.22 13.64
C ILE A 35 3.39 0.87 14.17
N SER A 36 3.37 2.05 13.55
CA SER A 36 2.50 3.16 13.94
C SER A 36 1.01 2.78 13.81
N HIS A 37 0.61 1.98 12.81
CA HIS A 37 -0.74 1.43 12.73
C HIS A 37 -1.09 0.57 13.94
N GLY A 38 -0.21 -0.37 14.31
CA GLY A 38 -0.46 -1.25 15.45
C GLY A 38 -0.40 -0.57 16.80
N TYR A 39 0.54 0.36 16.98
CA TYR A 39 0.65 1.09 18.25
C TYR A 39 -0.58 1.96 18.47
N ASN A 40 -1.10 2.61 17.42
CA ASN A 40 -2.37 3.34 17.54
C ASN A 40 -3.57 2.41 17.77
N ALA A 41 -3.60 1.23 17.15
CA ALA A 41 -4.62 0.22 17.44
C ALA A 41 -4.55 -0.25 18.91
N TYR A 42 -3.35 -0.46 19.44
CA TYR A 42 -3.11 -0.78 20.85
C TYR A 42 -3.52 0.36 21.79
N SER A 43 -3.24 1.61 21.40
CA SER A 43 -3.66 2.80 22.14
C SER A 43 -5.18 2.93 22.22
N ILE A 44 -5.88 2.73 21.10
CA ILE A 44 -7.34 2.74 21.04
C ILE A 44 -7.90 1.61 21.89
N LEU A 45 -7.32 0.41 21.83
CA LEU A 45 -7.76 -0.75 22.61
C LEU A 45 -7.72 -0.48 24.12
N LEU A 46 -6.64 0.15 24.62
CA LEU A 46 -6.45 0.36 26.05
C LEU A 46 -7.11 1.63 26.59
N THR A 47 -7.14 2.70 25.80
CA THR A 47 -7.49 4.04 26.29
C THR A 47 -8.66 4.69 25.55
N GLY A 48 -9.11 4.12 24.43
CA GLY A 48 -10.06 4.76 23.52
C GLY A 48 -9.50 6.00 22.81
N LYS A 49 -8.19 6.24 22.90
CA LYS A 49 -7.48 7.40 22.33
C LYS A 49 -6.31 6.93 21.46
N ASP A 50 -5.91 7.75 20.50
CA ASP A 50 -4.66 7.53 19.75
C ASP A 50 -3.42 7.84 20.61
N GLU A 51 -2.23 7.66 20.04
CA GLU A 51 -0.97 7.94 20.75
C GLU A 51 -0.79 9.43 21.11
N TRP A 52 -1.61 10.33 20.56
CA TRP A 52 -1.61 11.78 20.83
C TRP A 52 -2.74 12.21 21.77
N GLY A 53 -3.50 11.25 22.31
CA GLY A 53 -4.57 11.48 23.27
C GLY A 53 -5.91 11.90 22.66
N VAL A 54 -6.04 11.87 21.33
CA VAL A 54 -7.30 12.18 20.63
C VAL A 54 -8.23 10.97 20.73
N LYS A 55 -9.44 11.18 21.25
CA LYS A 55 -10.45 10.13 21.41
C LYS A 55 -11.09 9.81 20.06
N PHE A 56 -11.05 8.54 19.64
CA PHE A 56 -11.60 8.03 18.38
C PHE A 56 -11.39 8.97 17.18
N PRO A 57 -10.13 9.24 16.78
CA PRO A 57 -9.85 10.19 15.72
C PRO A 57 -10.44 9.73 14.37
N LEU A 58 -10.95 10.69 13.60
CA LEU A 58 -11.40 10.46 12.23
C LEU A 58 -10.22 10.37 11.25
N ILE A 59 -9.05 10.84 11.66
CA ILE A 59 -7.79 10.75 10.93
C ILE A 59 -6.65 10.78 11.96
N PHE A 60 -5.70 9.86 11.85
CA PHE A 60 -4.67 9.66 12.86
C PHE A 60 -3.45 10.49 12.54
N ARG A 61 -2.94 11.22 13.53
CA ARG A 61 -1.68 11.96 13.40
C ARG A 61 -0.51 10.97 13.38
N ALA A 62 0.40 11.11 12.41
CA ALA A 62 1.59 10.26 12.32
C ALA A 62 2.77 10.99 11.68
N PHE A 63 3.77 11.37 12.49
CA PHE A 63 5.03 11.95 12.02
C PHE A 63 4.80 13.25 11.22
N GLY A 64 5.09 13.30 9.92
CA GLY A 64 4.74 14.43 9.06
C GLY A 64 3.46 14.23 8.24
N ASP A 65 2.64 13.24 8.55
CA ASP A 65 1.47 12.87 7.76
C ASP A 65 0.26 12.57 8.67
N TYR A 66 -0.86 12.28 8.00
CA TYR A 66 -2.08 11.80 8.60
C TYR A 66 -2.51 10.47 7.96
N LYS A 67 -2.76 9.48 8.81
CA LYS A 67 -3.19 8.13 8.42
C LYS A 67 -4.70 8.00 8.44
N LEU A 68 -5.22 7.26 7.46
CA LEU A 68 -6.65 7.04 7.35
C LEU A 68 -7.12 5.99 8.37
N PRO A 69 -8.34 6.17 8.91
CA PRO A 69 -8.71 5.51 10.16
C PRO A 69 -9.01 4.02 10.03
N LEU A 70 -9.53 3.55 8.89
CA LEU A 70 -10.18 2.24 8.86
C LEU A 70 -9.21 1.08 9.15
N TYR A 71 -8.00 1.13 8.61
CA TYR A 71 -7.02 0.06 8.82
C TYR A 71 -6.62 -0.05 10.30
N ILE A 72 -6.42 1.09 10.98
CA ILE A 72 -6.08 1.14 12.40
C ILE A 72 -7.21 0.58 13.26
N TYR A 73 -8.45 1.00 13.01
CA TYR A 73 -9.61 0.52 13.76
C TYR A 73 -9.83 -0.99 13.58
N LEU A 74 -9.68 -1.52 12.36
CA LEU A 74 -9.78 -2.96 12.15
C LEU A 74 -8.62 -3.72 12.81
N SER A 75 -7.43 -3.11 12.90
CA SER A 75 -6.25 -3.70 13.55
C SER A 75 -6.40 -3.82 15.08
N VAL A 76 -7.38 -3.15 15.71
CA VAL A 76 -7.73 -3.34 17.12
C VAL A 76 -8.08 -4.80 17.40
N ILE A 77 -8.78 -5.47 16.48
CA ILE A 77 -9.23 -6.86 16.64
C ILE A 77 -8.05 -7.85 16.73
N PRO A 78 -7.11 -7.91 15.75
CA PRO A 78 -5.97 -8.82 15.87
C PRO A 78 -5.01 -8.41 16.99
N VAL A 79 -4.88 -7.12 17.33
CA VAL A 79 -4.09 -6.70 18.51
C VAL A 79 -4.72 -7.20 19.81
N TRP A 80 -6.05 -7.20 19.92
CA TRP A 80 -6.76 -7.78 21.06
C TRP A 80 -6.59 -9.31 21.13
N LEU A 81 -6.67 -10.01 19.99
CA LEU A 81 -6.58 -11.48 19.94
C LEU A 81 -5.15 -12.02 20.12
N PHE A 82 -4.15 -11.38 19.50
CA PHE A 82 -2.78 -11.91 19.40
C PHE A 82 -1.74 -11.03 20.09
N GLY A 83 -2.17 -9.93 20.72
CA GLY A 83 -1.30 -8.93 21.33
C GLY A 83 -0.64 -7.99 20.32
N LEU A 84 0.16 -7.04 20.81
CA LEU A 84 0.94 -6.14 19.98
C LEU A 84 2.15 -6.89 19.40
N THR A 85 1.98 -7.43 18.19
CA THR A 85 3.00 -8.24 17.48
C THR A 85 2.99 -7.94 15.98
N THR A 86 4.07 -8.29 15.27
CA THR A 86 4.16 -8.12 13.81
C THR A 86 3.06 -8.88 13.06
N PHE A 87 2.67 -10.05 13.57
CA PHE A 87 1.55 -10.81 13.01
C PHE A 87 0.25 -9.99 13.05
N SER A 88 -0.04 -9.37 14.19
CA SER A 88 -1.26 -8.57 14.38
C SER A 88 -1.33 -7.37 13.43
N LEU A 89 -0.20 -6.69 13.18
CA LEU A 89 -0.09 -5.56 12.24
C LEU A 89 -0.55 -5.95 10.83
N ARG A 90 -0.09 -7.12 10.39
CA ARG A 90 -0.21 -7.62 9.01
C ARG A 90 -1.47 -8.42 8.77
N PHE A 91 -2.14 -8.87 9.84
CA PHE A 91 -3.31 -9.72 9.79
C PHE A 91 -4.42 -9.16 8.89
N ILE A 92 -4.74 -7.87 9.01
CA ILE A 92 -5.82 -7.23 8.23
C ILE A 92 -5.49 -7.24 6.73
N SER A 93 -4.24 -6.94 6.35
CA SER A 93 -3.82 -7.01 4.95
C SER A 93 -3.86 -8.45 4.41
N ALA A 94 -3.35 -9.43 5.17
CA ALA A 94 -3.37 -10.84 4.76
C ALA A 94 -4.80 -11.37 4.61
N LEU A 95 -5.69 -11.00 5.53
CA LEU A 95 -7.12 -11.34 5.46
C LEU A 95 -7.78 -10.67 4.25
N ALA A 96 -7.55 -9.37 4.02
CA ALA A 96 -8.09 -8.65 2.87
C ALA A 96 -7.65 -9.31 1.55
N GLY A 97 -6.35 -9.60 1.40
CA GLY A 97 -5.82 -10.26 0.22
C GLY A 97 -6.38 -11.67 0.01
N THR A 98 -6.75 -12.37 1.09
CA THR A 98 -7.42 -13.67 1.04
C THR A 98 -8.87 -13.52 0.58
N LEU A 99 -9.60 -12.54 1.13
CA LEU A 99 -11.00 -12.23 0.78
C LEU A 99 -11.15 -11.66 -0.65
N ALA A 100 -10.12 -11.02 -1.18
CA ALA A 100 -10.10 -10.57 -2.57
C ALA A 100 -10.23 -11.73 -3.58
N ILE A 101 -9.81 -12.95 -3.23
CA ILE A 101 -9.90 -14.14 -4.09
C ILE A 101 -11.36 -14.56 -4.38
N PRO A 102 -12.23 -14.81 -3.38
CA PRO A 102 -13.65 -15.00 -3.64
C PRO A 102 -14.31 -13.72 -4.16
N GLY A 103 -13.84 -12.53 -3.76
CA GLY A 103 -14.33 -11.25 -4.29
C GLY A 103 -14.17 -11.13 -5.81
N ILE A 104 -12.97 -11.42 -6.34
CA ILE A 104 -12.71 -11.35 -7.79
C ILE A 104 -13.48 -12.43 -8.54
N PHE A 105 -13.67 -13.62 -7.95
CA PHE A 105 -14.55 -14.65 -8.51
C PHE A 105 -15.99 -14.12 -8.68
N LEU A 106 -16.55 -13.52 -7.62
CA LEU A 106 -17.91 -12.97 -7.64
C LEU A 106 -18.05 -11.83 -8.66
N LEU A 107 -17.10 -10.88 -8.66
CA LEU A 107 -17.07 -9.76 -9.59
C LEU A 107 -16.99 -10.25 -11.04
N THR A 108 -16.07 -11.17 -11.34
CA THR A 108 -15.90 -11.75 -12.68
C THR A 108 -17.14 -12.47 -13.14
N ARG A 109 -17.80 -13.24 -12.26
CA ARG A 109 -19.03 -13.97 -12.57
C ARG A 109 -20.19 -13.03 -12.93
N GLU A 110 -20.25 -11.88 -12.28
CA GLU A 110 -21.28 -10.88 -12.54
C GLU A 110 -21.01 -10.09 -13.83
N LEU A 111 -19.74 -9.72 -14.08
CA LEU A 111 -19.32 -9.05 -15.31
C LEU A 111 -19.47 -9.93 -16.55
N PHE A 112 -19.07 -11.20 -16.43
CA PHE A 112 -18.95 -12.15 -17.53
C PHE A 112 -19.79 -13.39 -17.23
N SER A 113 -21.11 -13.20 -17.18
CA SER A 113 -22.05 -14.32 -17.07
C SER A 113 -21.92 -15.26 -18.27
N SER A 114 -22.36 -16.51 -18.13
CA SER A 114 -22.32 -17.49 -19.23
C SER A 114 -23.09 -17.05 -20.48
N SER A 115 -24.05 -16.13 -20.35
CA SER A 115 -24.74 -15.53 -21.50
C SER A 115 -23.89 -14.45 -22.16
N VAL A 116 -23.28 -13.56 -21.38
CA VAL A 116 -22.37 -12.53 -21.89
C VAL A 116 -21.19 -13.17 -22.62
N ILE A 117 -20.54 -14.17 -22.02
CA ILE A 117 -19.43 -14.88 -22.66
C ILE A 117 -19.88 -15.53 -23.98
N ALA A 118 -21.09 -16.10 -24.02
CA ALA A 118 -21.62 -16.75 -25.22
C ALA A 118 -21.85 -15.77 -26.39
N ASN A 119 -21.98 -14.46 -26.14
CA ASN A 119 -22.12 -13.45 -27.20
C ASN A 119 -20.87 -13.36 -28.08
N PHE A 120 -19.69 -13.72 -27.55
CA PHE A 120 -18.40 -13.47 -28.22
C PHE A 120 -17.43 -14.65 -28.20
N LEU A 121 -17.66 -15.67 -27.36
CA LEU A 121 -16.91 -16.93 -27.35
C LEU A 121 -17.90 -18.11 -27.39
N PRO A 122 -17.87 -18.95 -28.42
CA PRO A 122 -18.76 -20.11 -28.51
C PRO A 122 -18.49 -21.08 -27.35
N LYS A 123 -19.53 -21.47 -26.60
CA LYS A 123 -19.41 -22.41 -25.46
C LYS A 123 -18.78 -23.75 -25.83
N GLN A 124 -18.95 -24.21 -27.07
CA GLN A 124 -18.36 -25.45 -27.55
C GLN A 124 -16.83 -25.36 -27.74
N LYS A 125 -16.28 -24.13 -27.78
CA LYS A 125 -14.86 -23.86 -28.05
C LYS A 125 -14.03 -23.51 -26.82
N HIS A 126 -14.63 -23.49 -25.62
CA HIS A 126 -13.92 -23.28 -24.36
C HIS A 126 -14.60 -24.04 -23.22
N PHE A 127 -13.83 -24.56 -22.27
CA PHE A 127 -14.35 -25.37 -21.15
C PHE A 127 -13.99 -24.80 -19.77
N LEU A 128 -13.22 -23.70 -19.73
CA LEU A 128 -12.79 -23.05 -18.50
C LEU A 128 -13.85 -22.09 -17.96
N ASN A 129 -13.84 -21.96 -16.63
CA ASN A 129 -14.67 -21.02 -15.91
C ASN A 129 -13.85 -19.75 -15.63
N LEU A 130 -14.12 -18.66 -16.36
CA LEU A 130 -13.40 -17.38 -16.23
C LEU A 130 -13.33 -16.86 -14.78
N PRO A 131 -14.40 -16.92 -13.98
CA PRO A 131 -14.34 -16.58 -12.56
C PRO A 131 -13.32 -17.40 -11.77
N LEU A 132 -13.26 -18.72 -11.95
CA LEU A 132 -12.27 -19.56 -11.27
C LEU A 132 -10.84 -19.25 -11.74
N LEU A 133 -10.67 -18.98 -13.04
CA LEU A 133 -9.38 -18.62 -13.61
C LEU A 133 -8.87 -17.29 -13.03
N SER A 134 -9.75 -16.30 -12.91
CA SER A 134 -9.43 -15.00 -12.31
C SER A 134 -9.07 -15.14 -10.84
N ALA A 135 -9.79 -15.98 -10.08
CA ALA A 135 -9.44 -16.27 -8.69
C ALA A 135 -8.08 -16.98 -8.56
N PHE A 136 -7.79 -17.95 -9.42
CA PHE A 136 -6.52 -18.65 -9.45
C PHE A 136 -5.35 -17.71 -9.76
N PHE A 137 -5.48 -16.86 -10.79
CA PHE A 137 -4.47 -15.87 -11.13
C PHE A 137 -4.26 -14.86 -10.00
N LEU A 138 -5.32 -14.36 -9.35
CA LEU A 138 -5.16 -13.44 -8.21
C LEU A 138 -4.51 -14.12 -6.99
N ALA A 139 -4.80 -15.39 -6.75
CA ALA A 139 -4.22 -16.14 -5.64
C ALA A 139 -2.69 -16.24 -5.74
N LEU A 140 -2.17 -16.38 -6.97
CA LEU A 140 -0.76 -16.55 -7.31
C LEU A 140 -0.11 -15.31 -7.96
N LEU A 141 -0.78 -14.16 -7.99
CA LEU A 141 -0.23 -12.97 -8.64
C LEU A 141 0.90 -12.37 -7.79
N PRO A 142 2.14 -12.21 -8.31
CA PRO A 142 3.27 -11.67 -7.55
C PRO A 142 2.96 -10.32 -6.88
N TRP A 143 2.36 -9.39 -7.62
CA TRP A 143 2.00 -8.07 -7.13
C TRP A 143 0.98 -8.11 -5.98
N HIS A 144 -0.13 -8.84 -6.16
CA HIS A 144 -1.18 -8.91 -5.15
C HIS A 144 -0.72 -9.71 -3.91
N PHE A 145 0.07 -10.78 -4.11
CA PHE A 145 0.69 -11.51 -3.01
C PHE A 145 1.56 -10.58 -2.16
N PHE A 146 2.46 -9.82 -2.80
CA PHE A 146 3.38 -8.93 -2.10
C PHE A 146 2.62 -7.89 -1.28
N ILE A 147 1.70 -7.12 -1.87
CA ILE A 147 1.01 -6.03 -1.17
C ILE A 147 0.05 -6.53 -0.08
N SER A 148 -0.30 -7.82 -0.10
CA SER A 148 -1.18 -8.42 0.90
C SER A 148 -0.48 -8.89 2.18
N ARG A 149 0.85 -8.79 2.25
CA ARG A 149 1.62 -9.25 3.42
C ARG A 149 2.01 -8.15 4.39
N PRO A 150 2.63 -7.03 3.98
CA PRO A 150 2.81 -5.90 4.88
C PRO A 150 1.48 -5.23 5.21
N ALA A 151 1.44 -4.47 6.31
CA ALA A 151 0.27 -3.75 6.79
C ALA A 151 -0.05 -2.53 5.91
N LEU A 152 -0.49 -2.79 4.67
CA LEU A 152 -0.77 -1.80 3.65
C LEU A 152 -2.27 -1.57 3.49
N GLU A 153 -2.70 -0.35 3.76
CA GLU A 153 -4.12 0.02 3.69
C GLU A 153 -4.66 -0.07 2.26
N ALA A 154 -3.80 0.13 1.26
CA ALA A 154 -4.17 0.03 -0.15
C ALA A 154 -4.75 -1.35 -0.52
N ASN A 155 -4.27 -2.43 0.09
CA ASN A 155 -4.76 -3.78 -0.18
C ASN A 155 -6.16 -4.02 0.41
N LEU A 156 -6.43 -3.48 1.62
CA LEU A 156 -7.77 -3.48 2.19
C LEU A 156 -8.74 -2.66 1.31
N ALA A 157 -8.33 -1.46 0.89
CA ALA A 157 -9.13 -0.61 0.01
C ALA A 157 -9.48 -1.31 -1.31
N LEU A 158 -8.51 -1.99 -1.93
CA LEU A 158 -8.71 -2.76 -3.15
C LEU A 158 -9.77 -3.86 -2.96
N THR A 159 -9.67 -4.61 -1.86
CA THR A 159 -10.62 -5.68 -1.53
C THR A 159 -12.03 -5.13 -1.36
N LEU A 160 -12.17 -4.02 -0.63
CA LEU A 160 -13.46 -3.33 -0.46
C LEU A 160 -14.03 -2.89 -1.81
N ILE A 161 -13.22 -2.32 -2.70
CA ILE A 161 -13.63 -1.87 -4.04
C ILE A 161 -14.07 -3.03 -4.93
N ILE A 162 -13.41 -4.20 -4.85
CA ILE A 162 -13.82 -5.41 -5.59
C ILE A 162 -15.24 -5.83 -5.18
N PHE A 163 -15.50 -5.97 -3.87
CA PHE A 163 -16.83 -6.34 -3.38
C PHE A 163 -17.86 -5.23 -3.62
N ALA A 164 -17.49 -3.96 -3.43
CA ALA A 164 -18.37 -2.82 -3.67
C ALA A 164 -18.84 -2.78 -5.13
N THR A 165 -17.95 -3.07 -6.08
CA THR A 165 -18.32 -3.10 -7.51
C THR A 165 -19.13 -4.33 -7.87
N TYR A 166 -18.87 -5.49 -7.25
CA TYR A 166 -19.74 -6.66 -7.38
C TYR A 166 -21.17 -6.33 -6.92
N PHE A 167 -21.34 -5.69 -5.76
CA PHE A 167 -22.64 -5.26 -5.27
C PHE A 167 -23.27 -4.15 -6.13
N LEU A 168 -22.46 -3.26 -6.71
CA LEU A 168 -22.91 -2.22 -7.63
C LEU A 168 -23.56 -2.82 -8.88
N LEU A 169 -22.88 -3.79 -9.49
CA LEU A 169 -23.36 -4.48 -10.69
C LEU A 169 -24.61 -5.30 -10.42
N THR A 170 -24.61 -6.08 -9.33
CA THR A 170 -25.80 -6.85 -8.92
C THR A 170 -26.96 -5.95 -8.51
N GLY A 171 -26.69 -4.73 -8.04
CA GLY A 171 -27.66 -3.67 -7.76
C GLY A 171 -28.53 -3.29 -8.95
N LEU A 172 -28.00 -3.39 -10.18
CA LEU A 172 -28.77 -3.17 -11.42
C LEU A 172 -29.91 -4.18 -11.59
N LYS A 173 -29.77 -5.39 -11.01
CA LYS A 173 -30.79 -6.44 -11.01
C LYS A 173 -31.65 -6.39 -9.75
N LYS A 174 -31.03 -6.15 -8.59
CA LYS A 174 -31.68 -6.10 -7.27
C LYS A 174 -31.22 -4.86 -6.50
N SER A 175 -32.03 -3.80 -6.55
CA SER A 175 -31.65 -2.46 -6.07
C SER A 175 -31.24 -2.37 -4.59
N VAL A 176 -31.68 -3.29 -3.73
CA VAL A 176 -31.22 -3.34 -2.31
C VAL A 176 -29.71 -3.54 -2.19
N LEU A 177 -29.07 -4.16 -3.20
CA LEU A 177 -27.63 -4.40 -3.21
C LEU A 177 -26.81 -3.13 -3.49
N PHE A 178 -27.43 -2.02 -3.86
CA PHE A 178 -26.75 -0.72 -3.86
C PHE A 178 -26.32 -0.28 -2.45
N ILE A 179 -27.01 -0.73 -1.39
CA ILE A 179 -26.70 -0.36 0.00
C ILE A 179 -25.32 -0.89 0.43
N PRO A 180 -25.04 -2.21 0.38
CA PRO A 180 -23.71 -2.72 0.69
C PRO A 180 -22.65 -2.19 -0.28
N SER A 181 -22.99 -1.90 -1.54
CA SER A 181 -22.08 -1.25 -2.48
C SER A 181 -21.64 0.13 -1.99
N ALA A 182 -22.59 1.00 -1.67
CA ALA A 182 -22.32 2.35 -1.17
C ALA A 182 -21.55 2.34 0.15
N PHE A 183 -21.89 1.43 1.06
CA PHE A 183 -21.19 1.28 2.33
C PHE A 183 -19.71 0.87 2.12
N LEU A 184 -19.45 -0.14 1.29
CA LEU A 184 -18.08 -0.60 1.03
C LEU A 184 -17.24 0.41 0.24
N PHE A 185 -17.84 1.10 -0.74
CA PHE A 185 -17.19 2.22 -1.41
C PHE A 185 -16.88 3.34 -0.41
N GLY A 186 -17.83 3.71 0.44
CA GLY A 186 -17.64 4.70 1.49
C GLY A 186 -16.50 4.36 2.44
N LEU A 187 -16.44 3.12 2.92
CA LEU A 187 -15.34 2.62 3.75
C LEU A 187 -13.98 2.72 3.04
N SER A 188 -13.92 2.39 1.74
CA SER A 188 -12.66 2.46 0.98
C SER A 188 -12.06 3.88 0.96
N LEU A 189 -12.90 4.94 0.95
CA LEU A 189 -12.46 6.35 1.01
C LEU A 189 -11.72 6.70 2.31
N HIS A 190 -11.97 5.94 3.37
CA HIS A 190 -11.37 6.07 4.71
C HIS A 190 -10.31 5.00 4.98
N THR A 191 -9.91 4.27 3.94
CA THR A 191 -8.88 3.24 4.02
C THR A 191 -7.59 3.70 3.37
N TYR A 192 -7.66 4.16 2.11
CA TYR A 192 -6.47 4.56 1.37
C TYR A 192 -6.73 5.77 0.45
N ASN A 193 -5.77 6.68 0.35
CA ASN A 193 -5.95 7.94 -0.37
C ASN A 193 -6.23 7.75 -1.87
N THR A 194 -5.67 6.72 -2.53
CA THR A 194 -6.00 6.40 -3.93
C THR A 194 -7.51 6.19 -4.12
N ALA A 195 -8.21 5.60 -3.13
CA ALA A 195 -9.65 5.36 -3.24
C ALA A 195 -10.45 6.67 -3.33
N ARG A 196 -9.98 7.76 -2.71
CA ARG A 196 -10.63 9.08 -2.75
C ARG A 196 -10.70 9.68 -4.15
N VAL A 197 -9.79 9.26 -5.04
CA VAL A 197 -9.76 9.68 -6.44
C VAL A 197 -10.35 8.58 -7.34
N PHE A 198 -9.92 7.33 -7.15
CA PHE A 198 -10.31 6.21 -8.02
C PHE A 198 -11.80 5.85 -7.93
N VAL A 199 -12.41 5.86 -6.73
CA VAL A 199 -13.81 5.47 -6.56
C VAL A 199 -14.76 6.44 -7.27
N PRO A 200 -14.66 7.77 -7.12
CA PRO A 200 -15.49 8.71 -7.88
C PRO A 200 -15.39 8.52 -9.40
N VAL A 201 -14.18 8.36 -9.95
CA VAL A 201 -14.01 8.18 -11.41
C VAL A 201 -14.52 6.82 -11.89
N LEU A 202 -14.38 5.76 -11.07
CA LEU A 202 -14.95 4.44 -11.37
C LEU A 202 -16.48 4.48 -11.37
N LEU A 203 -17.09 5.17 -10.39
CA LEU A 203 -18.55 5.34 -10.31
C LEU A 203 -19.07 6.17 -11.49
N LEU A 204 -18.35 7.22 -11.89
CA LEU A 204 -18.69 8.00 -13.08
C LEU A 204 -18.66 7.13 -14.34
N ALA A 205 -17.59 6.33 -14.53
CA ALA A 205 -17.51 5.40 -15.64
C ALA A 205 -18.65 4.37 -15.61
N PHE A 206 -18.98 3.83 -14.44
CA PHE A 206 -20.12 2.93 -14.27
C PHE A 206 -21.44 3.59 -14.67
N ILE A 207 -21.70 4.82 -14.22
CA ILE A 207 -22.90 5.58 -14.58
C ILE A 207 -22.97 5.77 -16.09
N VAL A 208 -21.88 6.24 -16.72
CA VAL A 208 -21.82 6.46 -18.18
C VAL A 208 -22.05 5.17 -18.97
N ILE A 209 -21.51 4.04 -18.54
CA ILE A 209 -21.65 2.75 -19.25
C ILE A 209 -23.05 2.15 -19.03
N TYR A 210 -23.58 2.25 -17.80
CA TYR A 210 -24.80 1.57 -17.38
C TYR A 210 -26.03 2.49 -17.27
N TRP A 211 -25.96 3.77 -17.66
CA TRP A 211 -27.04 4.76 -17.46
C TRP A 211 -28.43 4.27 -17.85
N LYS A 212 -28.60 3.65 -19.02
CA LYS A 212 -29.88 3.09 -19.49
C LYS A 212 -30.44 1.94 -18.62
N LYS A 213 -29.58 1.29 -17.83
CA LYS A 213 -29.95 0.18 -16.92
C LYS A 213 -30.17 0.66 -15.48
N ILE A 214 -29.76 1.88 -15.14
CA ILE A 214 -29.92 2.43 -13.80
C ILE A 214 -31.36 2.90 -13.63
N LYS A 215 -32.06 2.30 -12.67
CA LYS A 215 -33.42 2.72 -12.29
C LYS A 215 -33.34 3.49 -10.98
N ILE A 216 -33.95 4.67 -10.92
CA ILE A 216 -34.02 5.46 -9.70
C ILE A 216 -35.01 4.79 -8.74
N THR A 217 -34.50 4.22 -7.65
CA THR A 217 -35.30 3.58 -6.59
C THR A 217 -35.03 4.24 -5.25
N ARG A 218 -35.92 4.07 -4.26
CA ARG A 218 -35.69 4.53 -2.87
C ARG A 218 -34.38 3.99 -2.29
N THR A 219 -34.07 2.72 -2.58
CA THR A 219 -32.82 2.08 -2.18
C THR A 219 -31.59 2.70 -2.84
N LEU A 220 -31.66 3.10 -4.11
CA LEU A 220 -30.57 3.82 -4.78
C LEU A 220 -30.37 5.20 -4.16
N LEU A 221 -31.45 5.95 -3.90
CA LEU A 221 -31.37 7.26 -3.24
C LEU A 221 -30.77 7.15 -1.83
N PHE A 222 -31.17 6.15 -1.06
CA PHE A 222 -30.58 5.86 0.24
C PHE A 222 -29.10 5.47 0.15
N SER A 223 -28.72 4.73 -0.90
CA SER A 223 -27.31 4.38 -1.16
C SER A 223 -26.48 5.61 -1.51
N ILE A 224 -27.03 6.55 -2.30
CA ILE A 224 -26.41 7.85 -2.59
C ILE A 224 -26.24 8.66 -1.30
N PHE A 225 -27.23 8.66 -0.41
CA PHE A 225 -27.13 9.30 0.90
C PHE A 225 -26.00 8.70 1.75
N ILE A 226 -25.90 7.36 1.84
CA ILE A 226 -24.81 6.69 2.57
C ILE A 226 -23.44 7.09 2.00
N LEU A 227 -23.27 7.03 0.68
CA LEU A 227 -22.02 7.40 0.04
C LEU A 227 -21.70 8.89 0.25
N GLY A 228 -22.72 9.75 0.18
CA GLY A 228 -22.62 11.18 0.48
C GLY A 228 -22.19 11.46 1.92
N ALA A 229 -22.66 10.67 2.89
CA ALA A 229 -22.25 10.78 4.29
C ALA A 229 -20.78 10.38 4.49
N PHE A 230 -20.29 9.35 3.81
CA PHE A 230 -18.85 9.03 3.83
C PHE A 230 -18.02 10.11 3.14
N ALA A 231 -18.50 10.63 2.00
CA ALA A 231 -17.84 11.70 1.26
C ALA A 231 -17.81 13.02 2.04
N SER A 232 -18.83 13.34 2.83
CA SER A 232 -18.84 14.54 3.67
C SER A 232 -17.80 14.48 4.79
N ILE A 233 -17.52 13.29 5.34
CA ILE A 233 -16.39 13.10 6.28
C ILE A 233 -15.06 13.37 5.57
N VAL A 234 -14.88 12.88 4.34
CA VAL A 234 -13.67 13.18 3.55
C VAL A 234 -13.55 14.69 3.30
N ALA A 235 -14.65 15.34 2.89
CA ALA A 235 -14.68 16.78 2.68
C ALA A 235 -14.31 17.54 3.96
N TYR A 236 -14.89 17.16 5.11
CA TYR A 236 -14.55 17.73 6.41
C TYR A 236 -13.05 17.60 6.73
N GLN A 237 -12.45 16.43 6.51
CA GLN A 237 -11.01 16.23 6.73
C GLN A 237 -10.15 17.13 5.82
N ILE A 238 -10.54 17.32 4.56
CA ILE A 238 -9.86 18.22 3.62
C ILE A 238 -9.98 19.67 4.09
N PHE A 239 -11.19 20.13 4.45
CA PHE A 239 -11.42 21.49 4.95
C PHE A 239 -10.72 21.78 6.27
N ALA A 240 -10.59 20.79 7.14
CA ALA A 240 -9.88 20.91 8.42
C ALA A 240 -8.33 20.93 8.27
N GLY A 241 -7.79 20.87 7.05
CA GLY A 241 -6.34 20.90 6.78
C GLY A 241 -5.59 19.59 7.07
N THR A 242 -6.14 18.71 7.89
CA THR A 242 -5.55 17.40 8.21
C THR A 242 -5.56 16.45 7.00
N GLY A 243 -6.56 16.59 6.12
CA GLY A 243 -6.67 15.84 4.88
C GLY A 243 -5.77 16.33 3.74
N THR A 244 -5.24 17.55 3.81
CA THR A 244 -4.40 18.18 2.76
C THR A 244 -2.91 18.12 3.03
N ALA A 245 -2.48 17.91 4.28
CA ALA A 245 -1.07 17.80 4.66
C ALA A 245 -0.28 16.80 3.79
N ARG A 246 -0.89 15.65 3.48
CA ARG A 246 -0.32 14.64 2.58
C ARG A 246 -0.24 15.08 1.13
N TYR A 247 -1.28 15.76 0.64
CA TYR A 247 -1.33 16.24 -0.74
C TYR A 247 -0.27 17.32 -0.98
N GLY A 248 -0.05 18.21 -0.01
CA GLY A 248 1.01 19.23 -0.06
C GLY A 248 2.39 18.65 -0.36
N LYS A 249 2.75 17.53 0.29
CA LYS A 249 4.05 16.87 0.13
C LYS A 249 4.18 16.06 -1.17
N LEU A 250 3.06 15.68 -1.80
CA LEU A 250 3.04 14.84 -3.00
C LEU A 250 2.67 15.61 -4.28
N ASN A 251 2.43 16.92 -4.18
CA ASN A 251 2.01 17.76 -5.29
C ASN A 251 3.10 17.89 -6.36
N ILE A 252 2.70 17.79 -7.64
CA ILE A 252 3.59 18.01 -8.80
C ILE A 252 4.11 19.46 -8.85
N ILE A 253 3.32 20.41 -8.37
CA ILE A 253 3.67 21.83 -8.33
C ILE A 253 4.19 22.17 -6.94
N THR A 254 5.50 22.31 -6.83
CA THR A 254 6.24 22.70 -5.63
C THR A 254 7.02 23.99 -5.87
N GLU A 255 7.68 24.51 -4.84
CA GLU A 255 8.64 25.62 -4.99
C GLU A 255 9.82 25.23 -5.89
N SER A 256 10.31 23.99 -5.79
CA SER A 256 11.36 23.46 -6.67
C SER A 256 10.92 23.41 -8.15
N THR A 257 9.63 23.17 -8.41
CA THR A 257 9.05 23.29 -9.76
C THR A 257 9.12 24.73 -10.26
N ALA A 258 8.84 25.72 -9.41
CA ALA A 258 8.93 27.13 -9.81
C ALA A 258 10.37 27.53 -10.17
N TYR A 259 11.36 27.06 -9.39
CA TYR A 259 12.77 27.27 -9.68
C TYR A 259 13.20 26.61 -11.00
N THR A 260 12.86 25.33 -11.18
CA THR A 260 13.17 24.57 -12.42
C THR A 260 12.59 25.25 -13.65
N LEU A 261 11.36 25.77 -13.55
CA LEU A 261 10.74 26.52 -14.65
C LEU A 261 11.44 27.85 -14.91
N GLY A 262 11.92 28.54 -13.86
CA GLY A 262 12.74 29.75 -13.99
C GLY A 262 14.03 29.48 -14.78
N GLN A 263 14.75 28.42 -14.40
CA GLN A 263 15.98 28.01 -15.09
C GLN A 263 15.72 27.65 -16.56
N LYS A 264 14.73 26.79 -16.83
CA LYS A 264 14.36 26.41 -18.20
C LYS A 264 14.00 27.61 -19.09
N ARG A 265 13.37 28.65 -18.54
CA ARG A 265 13.07 29.88 -19.30
C ARG A 265 14.35 30.59 -19.74
N ILE A 266 15.32 30.71 -18.84
CA ILE A 266 16.61 31.38 -19.11
C ILE A 266 17.42 30.55 -20.12
N GLU A 267 17.53 29.23 -19.88
CA GLU A 267 18.30 28.31 -20.72
C GLU A 267 17.73 28.13 -22.13
N SER A 268 16.41 28.31 -22.31
CA SER A 268 15.75 28.06 -23.60
C SER A 268 16.15 29.02 -24.73
N GLY A 269 16.69 30.20 -24.41
CA GLY A 269 16.98 31.25 -25.40
C GLY A 269 15.75 31.81 -26.12
N LEU A 270 14.53 31.43 -25.72
CA LEU A 270 13.28 31.91 -26.31
C LEU A 270 12.99 33.36 -25.88
N PRO A 271 12.28 34.15 -26.72
CA PRO A 271 11.80 35.46 -26.31
C PRO A 271 11.01 35.38 -24.99
N PRO A 272 11.14 36.36 -24.07
CA PRO A 272 10.60 36.24 -22.70
C PRO A 272 9.11 35.89 -22.61
N LEU A 273 8.28 36.40 -23.54
CA LEU A 273 6.86 36.08 -23.60
C LEU A 273 6.61 34.62 -24.01
N VAL A 274 7.38 34.11 -24.99
CA VAL A 274 7.30 32.73 -25.46
C VAL A 274 7.82 31.78 -24.37
N ALA A 275 8.94 32.11 -23.73
CA ALA A 275 9.49 31.32 -22.63
C ALA A 275 8.50 31.21 -21.46
N LYS A 276 7.81 32.30 -21.09
CA LYS A 276 6.74 32.27 -20.08
C LYS A 276 5.55 31.41 -20.50
N PHE A 277 5.19 31.41 -21.78
CA PHE A 277 4.08 30.60 -22.31
C PHE A 277 4.44 29.12 -22.40
N VAL A 278 5.67 28.76 -22.79
CA VAL A 278 6.10 27.36 -22.92
C VAL A 278 6.40 26.75 -21.55
N TYR A 279 7.16 27.44 -20.71
CA TYR A 279 7.56 26.95 -19.39
C TYR A 279 6.68 27.60 -18.32
N ASN A 280 5.45 27.13 -18.19
CA ASN A 280 4.54 27.54 -17.11
C ASN A 280 4.07 26.35 -16.26
N ARG A 281 3.51 26.65 -15.08
CA ARG A 281 3.05 25.63 -14.12
C ARG A 281 1.97 24.71 -14.72
N PRO A 282 0.89 25.21 -15.36
CA PRO A 282 -0.07 24.34 -16.06
C PRO A 282 0.55 23.38 -17.07
N VAL A 283 1.43 23.86 -17.96
CA VAL A 283 2.09 23.02 -18.97
C VAL A 283 2.97 21.97 -18.32
N TYR A 284 3.77 22.35 -17.31
CA TYR A 284 4.58 21.40 -16.54
C TYR A 284 3.72 20.35 -15.85
N PHE A 285 2.62 20.76 -15.22
CA PHE A 285 1.70 19.85 -14.56
C PHE A 285 1.13 18.83 -15.55
N VAL A 286 0.60 19.29 -16.68
CA VAL A 286 0.03 18.42 -17.72
C VAL A 286 1.09 17.48 -18.28
N GLN A 287 2.28 17.98 -18.60
CA GLN A 287 3.38 17.16 -19.11
C GLN A 287 3.80 16.09 -18.09
N THR A 288 3.95 16.48 -16.83
CA THR A 288 4.33 15.55 -15.75
C THR A 288 3.24 14.52 -15.51
N PHE A 289 1.98 14.93 -15.44
CA PHE A 289 0.84 14.03 -15.31
C PHE A 289 0.77 13.02 -16.44
N ILE A 290 0.94 13.46 -17.70
CA ILE A 290 0.95 12.58 -18.87
C ILE A 290 2.11 11.58 -18.78
N ASN A 291 3.33 12.06 -18.49
CA ASN A 291 4.51 11.20 -18.35
C ASN A 291 4.32 10.16 -17.23
N ASN A 292 3.81 10.60 -16.09
CA ASN A 292 3.53 9.74 -14.95
C ASN A 292 2.46 8.69 -15.29
N TYR A 293 1.37 9.10 -15.93
CA TYR A 293 0.28 8.24 -16.34
C TYR A 293 0.76 7.14 -17.30
N PHE A 294 1.46 7.52 -18.38
CA PHE A 294 1.98 6.56 -19.34
C PHE A 294 3.13 5.70 -18.79
N GLY A 295 3.86 6.22 -17.78
CA GLY A 295 4.89 5.47 -17.05
C GLY A 295 4.36 4.15 -16.45
N TYR A 296 3.10 4.11 -16.02
CA TYR A 296 2.45 2.90 -15.48
C TYR A 296 2.10 1.83 -16.52
N PHE A 297 2.23 2.13 -17.81
CA PHE A 297 1.97 1.18 -18.90
C PHE A 297 3.26 0.73 -19.60
N THR A 298 4.43 1.08 -19.06
CA THR A 298 5.74 0.69 -19.60
C THR A 298 6.16 -0.71 -19.12
N THR A 299 7.03 -1.36 -19.88
CA THR A 299 7.69 -2.61 -19.45
C THR A 299 8.51 -2.41 -18.20
N ASP A 300 9.08 -1.22 -17.99
CA ASP A 300 9.89 -0.90 -16.82
C ASP A 300 9.07 -0.93 -15.54
N PHE A 301 7.85 -0.37 -15.57
CA PHE A 301 6.92 -0.51 -14.46
C PHE A 301 6.57 -1.97 -14.21
N PHE A 302 6.19 -2.74 -15.23
CA PHE A 302 5.80 -4.13 -14.99
C PHE A 302 6.93 -5.01 -14.50
N ASN A 303 8.15 -4.82 -14.97
CA ASN A 303 9.34 -5.60 -14.57
C ASN A 303 10.04 -5.03 -13.33
N GLN A 304 9.58 -3.88 -12.81
CA GLN A 304 10.20 -3.19 -11.68
C GLN A 304 11.71 -2.97 -11.93
N SER A 305 12.08 -2.65 -13.17
CA SER A 305 13.48 -2.46 -13.61
C SER A 305 14.01 -1.08 -13.25
N ARG A 306 13.12 -0.09 -13.09
CA ARG A 306 13.44 1.30 -12.70
C ARG A 306 12.37 1.84 -11.76
N GLY A 307 12.79 2.60 -10.75
CA GLY A 307 11.85 3.26 -9.83
C GLY A 307 11.08 2.33 -8.89
N ALA A 308 11.48 1.06 -8.78
CA ALA A 308 10.89 0.11 -7.86
C ALA A 308 11.06 0.60 -6.42
N GLN A 309 9.95 0.83 -5.72
CA GLN A 309 9.95 1.10 -4.29
C GLN A 309 10.03 -0.24 -3.55
N PHE A 310 11.13 -0.46 -2.83
CA PHE A 310 11.50 -1.78 -2.30
C PHE A 310 10.53 -2.31 -1.24
N GLN A 311 9.68 -1.46 -0.65
CA GLN A 311 8.63 -1.89 0.27
C GLN A 311 7.31 -2.26 -0.41
N PHE A 312 7.19 -2.11 -1.74
CA PHE A 312 5.95 -2.34 -2.50
C PHE A 312 6.10 -3.34 -3.65
N ALA A 313 7.33 -3.67 -4.04
CA ALA A 313 7.64 -4.72 -5.01
C ALA A 313 9.08 -5.22 -4.87
N ILE A 314 9.36 -6.40 -5.42
CA ILE A 314 10.74 -6.91 -5.57
C ILE A 314 11.35 -6.30 -6.83
N PRO A 315 12.50 -5.61 -6.74
CA PRO A 315 13.18 -5.05 -7.91
C PRO A 315 13.54 -6.12 -8.95
N GLY A 316 13.35 -5.79 -10.22
CA GLY A 316 13.64 -6.69 -11.35
C GLY A 316 12.69 -7.88 -11.51
N ARG A 317 11.61 -7.96 -10.72
CA ARG A 317 10.59 -9.02 -10.84
C ARG A 317 9.30 -8.48 -11.43
N ASN A 318 8.71 -9.27 -12.32
CA ASN A 318 7.49 -8.90 -13.01
C ASN A 318 6.27 -8.94 -12.07
N LEU A 319 5.49 -7.86 -12.02
CA LEU A 319 4.33 -7.70 -11.14
C LEU A 319 3.21 -8.73 -11.43
N LEU A 320 3.00 -9.10 -12.71
CA LEU A 320 1.96 -10.07 -13.08
C LEU A 320 2.48 -11.51 -13.13
N GLY A 321 3.79 -11.68 -13.23
CA GLY A 321 4.38 -12.93 -13.68
C GLY A 321 4.25 -13.07 -15.20
N PHE A 322 5.26 -13.67 -15.83
CA PHE A 322 5.35 -13.72 -17.29
C PHE A 322 4.13 -14.41 -17.97
N PRO A 323 3.60 -15.55 -17.47
CA PRO A 323 2.45 -16.20 -18.10
C PRO A 323 1.19 -15.33 -18.09
N VAL A 324 0.86 -14.71 -16.95
CA VAL A 324 -0.33 -13.87 -16.81
C VAL A 324 -0.17 -12.58 -17.63
N MET A 325 1.03 -12.02 -17.72
CA MET A 325 1.32 -10.87 -18.59
C MET A 325 1.03 -11.16 -20.07
N VAL A 326 1.51 -12.29 -20.60
CA VAL A 326 1.25 -12.68 -22.00
C VAL A 326 -0.25 -12.86 -22.25
N LEU A 327 -0.95 -13.51 -21.32
CA LEU A 327 -2.40 -13.69 -21.42
C LEU A 327 -3.16 -12.36 -21.29
N PHE A 328 -2.67 -11.44 -20.46
CA PHE A 328 -3.23 -10.10 -20.32
C PHE A 328 -3.16 -9.34 -21.65
N ILE A 329 -2.03 -9.39 -22.36
CA ILE A 329 -1.89 -8.79 -23.70
C ILE A 329 -2.87 -9.43 -24.70
N ALA A 330 -2.97 -10.77 -24.70
CA ALA A 330 -3.95 -11.47 -25.54
C ALA A 330 -5.40 -11.08 -25.22
N GLY A 331 -5.71 -10.89 -23.93
CA GLY A 331 -7.02 -10.43 -23.46
C GLY A 331 -7.34 -8.98 -23.84
N LEU A 332 -6.36 -8.08 -23.77
CA LEU A 332 -6.51 -6.70 -24.26
C LEU A 332 -6.85 -6.69 -25.75
N PHE A 333 -6.13 -7.46 -26.56
CA PHE A 333 -6.41 -7.59 -27.98
C PHE A 333 -7.83 -8.11 -28.24
N PHE A 334 -8.28 -9.08 -27.44
CA PHE A 334 -9.64 -9.60 -27.51
C PHE A 334 -10.71 -8.54 -27.20
N ILE A 335 -10.51 -7.76 -26.13
CA ILE A 335 -11.44 -6.71 -25.71
C ILE A 335 -11.55 -5.59 -26.75
N ILE A 336 -10.41 -5.15 -27.30
CA ILE A 336 -10.36 -4.06 -28.30
C ILE A 336 -11.12 -4.46 -29.58
N LYS A 337 -11.11 -5.75 -29.92
CA LYS A 337 -11.90 -6.28 -31.06
C LYS A 337 -13.40 -6.38 -30.78
N ASN A 338 -13.83 -6.29 -29.53
CA ASN A 338 -15.23 -6.47 -29.11
C ASN A 338 -15.71 -5.31 -28.19
N PRO A 339 -15.65 -4.04 -28.63
CA PRO A 339 -15.88 -2.88 -27.77
C PRO A 339 -17.35 -2.65 -27.37
N GLY A 340 -18.30 -3.37 -27.98
CA GLY A 340 -19.74 -3.16 -27.77
C GLY A 340 -20.27 -3.67 -26.42
N GLU A 341 -19.54 -4.56 -25.76
CA GLU A 341 -20.00 -5.17 -24.51
C GLU A 341 -19.71 -4.27 -23.30
N LYS A 342 -20.74 -4.01 -22.48
CA LYS A 342 -20.62 -3.12 -21.31
C LYS A 342 -19.61 -3.64 -20.27
N SER A 343 -19.46 -4.96 -20.15
CA SER A 343 -18.46 -5.56 -19.27
C SER A 343 -17.03 -5.30 -19.74
N HIS A 344 -16.79 -5.35 -21.06
CA HIS A 344 -15.52 -4.95 -21.67
C HIS A 344 -15.23 -3.47 -21.45
N GLN A 345 -16.23 -2.61 -21.67
CA GLN A 345 -16.10 -1.16 -21.42
C GLN A 345 -15.74 -0.90 -19.95
N LEU A 346 -16.43 -1.53 -19.01
CA LEU A 346 -16.18 -1.30 -17.58
C LEU A 346 -14.80 -1.79 -17.15
N ILE A 347 -14.36 -2.98 -17.58
CA ILE A 347 -13.05 -3.50 -17.17
C ILE A 347 -11.90 -2.72 -17.83
N LEU A 348 -12.09 -2.24 -19.06
CA LEU A 348 -11.12 -1.38 -19.74
C LEU A 348 -11.06 0.00 -19.10
N SER A 349 -12.20 0.62 -18.79
CA SER A 349 -12.25 1.87 -18.01
C SER A 349 -11.59 1.68 -16.66
N TRP A 350 -11.87 0.59 -15.94
CA TRP A 350 -11.22 0.29 -14.66
C TRP A 350 -9.70 0.28 -14.82
N PHE A 351 -9.16 -0.48 -15.78
CA PHE A 351 -7.74 -0.56 -16.06
C PHE A 351 -7.12 0.81 -16.36
N LEU A 352 -7.74 1.60 -17.24
CA LEU A 352 -7.24 2.91 -17.67
C LEU A 352 -7.37 4.00 -16.59
N LEU A 353 -8.38 3.93 -15.74
CA LEU A 353 -8.61 4.92 -14.67
C LEU A 353 -7.77 4.63 -13.42
N SER A 354 -7.30 3.39 -13.23
CA SER A 354 -6.56 2.97 -12.04
C SER A 354 -5.29 3.79 -11.73
N PRO A 355 -4.44 4.16 -12.71
CA PRO A 355 -3.26 4.98 -12.42
C PRO A 355 -3.55 6.48 -12.23
N ILE A 356 -4.78 6.98 -12.42
CA ILE A 356 -5.08 8.43 -12.37
C ILE A 356 -4.63 9.05 -11.04
N ALA A 357 -5.00 8.44 -9.91
CA ALA A 357 -4.62 8.94 -8.59
C ALA A 357 -3.09 8.96 -8.41
N SER A 358 -2.40 7.98 -9.02
CA SER A 358 -0.95 7.83 -8.93
C SER A 358 -0.23 8.84 -9.82
N ALA A 359 -0.79 9.15 -10.99
CA ALA A 359 -0.23 10.09 -11.95
C ALA A 359 -0.21 11.55 -11.44
N LEU A 360 -1.04 11.87 -10.45
CA LEU A 360 -1.12 13.19 -9.79
C LEU A 360 0.00 13.47 -8.77
N THR A 361 1.02 12.60 -8.68
CA THR A 361 2.05 12.65 -7.63
C THR A 361 3.47 12.77 -8.17
N VAL A 362 4.44 13.12 -7.31
CA VAL A 362 5.86 13.34 -7.68
C VAL A 362 6.74 12.09 -7.77
N ASP A 363 6.38 10.98 -7.12
CA ASP A 363 7.19 9.73 -7.10
C ASP A 363 6.64 8.52 -7.88
N PRO A 364 6.11 8.66 -9.11
CA PRO A 364 5.78 7.52 -9.95
C PRO A 364 7.01 7.02 -10.74
N PRO A 365 7.02 5.74 -11.17
CA PRO A 365 5.96 4.75 -11.01
C PRO A 365 6.23 3.75 -9.87
N GLN A 366 5.59 3.94 -8.70
CA GLN A 366 5.56 2.93 -7.63
C GLN A 366 4.39 1.94 -7.75
N ALA A 367 4.57 0.69 -7.33
CA ALA A 367 3.59 -0.38 -7.47
C ALA A 367 2.39 -0.31 -6.49
N LEU A 368 2.46 0.45 -5.40
CA LEU A 368 1.37 0.47 -4.41
C LEU A 368 0.14 1.27 -4.87
N ARG A 369 0.36 2.51 -5.33
CA ARG A 369 -0.73 3.45 -5.69
C ARG A 369 -1.63 2.97 -6.83
N PRO A 370 -1.13 2.33 -7.92
CA PRO A 370 -1.96 1.84 -9.01
C PRO A 370 -2.50 0.43 -8.77
N ASN A 371 -2.50 -0.07 -7.52
CA ASN A 371 -3.07 -1.38 -7.21
C ASN A 371 -4.53 -1.61 -7.64
N PRO A 372 -5.39 -0.60 -7.91
CA PRO A 372 -6.68 -0.86 -8.53
C PRO A 372 -6.57 -1.50 -9.92
N MET A 373 -5.41 -1.46 -10.59
CA MET A 373 -5.21 -2.15 -11.86
C MET A 373 -5.34 -3.68 -11.77
N ILE A 374 -5.02 -4.26 -10.60
CA ILE A 374 -4.89 -5.71 -10.39
C ILE A 374 -6.15 -6.49 -10.82
N PRO A 375 -7.38 -6.16 -10.32
CA PRO A 375 -8.61 -6.82 -10.75
C PRO A 375 -8.79 -6.87 -12.26
N ALA A 376 -8.57 -5.73 -12.94
CA ALA A 376 -8.73 -5.64 -14.38
C ALA A 376 -7.70 -6.50 -15.11
N MET A 377 -6.42 -6.42 -14.73
CA MET A 377 -5.36 -7.21 -15.36
C MET A 377 -5.59 -8.72 -15.24
N VAL A 378 -6.02 -9.19 -14.07
CA VAL A 378 -6.27 -10.61 -13.83
C VAL A 378 -7.49 -11.12 -14.62
N ILE A 379 -8.58 -10.35 -14.66
CA ILE A 379 -9.78 -10.70 -15.44
C ILE A 379 -9.47 -10.70 -16.94
N ILE A 380 -8.75 -9.69 -17.41
CA ILE A 380 -8.35 -9.56 -18.82
C ILE A 380 -7.39 -10.71 -19.19
N GLY A 381 -6.44 -11.08 -18.32
CA GLY A 381 -5.60 -12.26 -18.51
C GLY A 381 -6.42 -13.55 -18.61
N GLY A 382 -7.47 -13.69 -17.80
CA GLY A 382 -8.41 -14.80 -17.92
C GLY A 382 -9.13 -14.84 -19.28
N LEU A 383 -9.59 -13.69 -19.77
CA LEU A 383 -10.19 -13.56 -21.10
C LEU A 383 -9.22 -13.92 -22.22
N GLY A 384 -7.94 -13.56 -22.08
CA GLY A 384 -6.89 -13.92 -23.02
C GLY A 384 -6.74 -15.43 -23.18
N LEU A 385 -6.73 -16.19 -22.07
CA LEU A 385 -6.67 -17.66 -22.14
C LEU A 385 -7.90 -18.25 -22.83
N LEU A 386 -9.09 -17.76 -22.48
CA LEU A 386 -10.32 -18.21 -23.14
C LEU A 386 -10.30 -17.91 -24.64
N PHE A 387 -9.85 -16.71 -25.03
CA PHE A 387 -9.72 -16.32 -26.42
C PHE A 387 -8.79 -17.27 -27.18
N LEU A 388 -7.60 -17.55 -26.64
CA LEU A 388 -6.64 -18.47 -27.26
C LEU A 388 -7.23 -19.89 -27.42
N GLN A 389 -7.95 -20.39 -26.42
CA GLN A 389 -8.61 -21.70 -26.51
C GLN A 389 -9.57 -21.80 -27.69
N THR A 390 -10.30 -20.71 -28.01
CA THR A 390 -11.25 -20.75 -29.13
C THR A 390 -10.62 -20.84 -30.51
N LYS A 391 -9.30 -20.63 -30.59
CA LYS A 391 -8.51 -20.79 -31.82
C LYS A 391 -7.89 -22.18 -31.95
N LEU A 392 -8.04 -23.04 -30.96
CA LEU A 392 -7.39 -24.33 -30.85
C LEU A 392 -8.41 -25.48 -30.84
N SER A 393 -7.93 -26.70 -31.12
CA SER A 393 -8.71 -27.92 -30.89
C SER A 393 -8.99 -28.11 -29.39
N ALA A 394 -10.02 -28.88 -29.02
CA ALA A 394 -10.35 -29.13 -27.62
C ALA A 394 -9.17 -29.78 -26.85
N THR A 395 -8.43 -30.69 -27.48
CA THR A 395 -7.27 -31.36 -26.88
C THR A 395 -6.11 -30.38 -26.70
N THR A 396 -5.75 -29.63 -27.75
CA THR A 396 -4.68 -28.62 -27.67
C THR A 396 -5.02 -27.51 -26.66
N GLY A 397 -6.29 -27.09 -26.58
CA GLY A 397 -6.76 -26.13 -25.59
C GLY A 397 -6.66 -26.63 -24.15
N LYS A 398 -6.85 -27.94 -23.91
CA LYS A 398 -6.60 -28.56 -22.59
C LYS A 398 -5.11 -28.59 -22.23
N ILE A 399 -4.26 -28.92 -23.19
CA ILE A 399 -2.80 -28.93 -23.00
C ILE A 399 -2.30 -27.50 -22.71
N LEU A 400 -2.72 -26.50 -23.50
CA LEU A 400 -2.37 -25.10 -23.28
C LEU A 400 -2.73 -24.66 -21.86
N THR A 401 -3.94 -24.97 -21.40
CA THR A 401 -4.39 -24.65 -20.04
C THR A 401 -3.51 -25.29 -18.97
N ALA A 402 -3.20 -26.59 -19.11
CA ALA A 402 -2.35 -27.28 -18.16
C ALA A 402 -0.95 -26.65 -18.12
N VAL A 403 -0.38 -26.34 -19.28
CA VAL A 403 0.91 -25.65 -19.41
C VAL A 403 0.86 -24.27 -18.75
N ILE A 404 -0.15 -23.45 -19.03
CA ILE A 404 -0.32 -22.13 -18.40
C ILE A 404 -0.44 -22.24 -16.87
N PHE A 405 -1.19 -23.21 -16.36
CA PHE A 405 -1.30 -23.43 -14.92
C PHE A 405 0.05 -23.81 -14.31
N LEU A 406 0.78 -24.76 -14.91
CA LEU A 406 2.12 -25.16 -14.47
C LEU A 406 3.11 -24.00 -14.53
N LEU A 407 3.11 -23.22 -15.61
CA LEU A 407 3.97 -22.04 -15.76
C LEU A 407 3.63 -20.95 -14.73
N THR A 408 2.34 -20.73 -14.43
CA THR A 408 1.93 -19.76 -13.40
C THR A 408 2.41 -20.21 -12.02
N ILE A 409 2.23 -21.50 -11.67
CA ILE A 409 2.72 -22.08 -10.41
C ILE A 409 4.25 -22.00 -10.34
N GLY A 410 4.96 -22.39 -11.39
CA GLY A 410 6.42 -22.34 -11.46
C GLY A 410 6.95 -20.91 -11.36
N ASN A 411 6.33 -19.95 -12.05
CA ASN A 411 6.70 -18.54 -11.95
C ASN A 411 6.49 -18.00 -10.53
N PHE A 412 5.37 -18.33 -9.89
CA PHE A 412 5.13 -17.94 -8.51
C PHE A 412 6.08 -18.62 -7.53
N ALA A 413 6.45 -19.89 -7.75
CA ALA A 413 7.42 -20.59 -6.90
C ALA A 413 8.80 -19.91 -6.93
N ILE A 414 9.25 -19.49 -8.13
CA ILE A 414 10.49 -18.70 -8.28
C ILE A 414 10.34 -17.36 -7.54
N TYR A 415 9.24 -16.65 -7.75
CA TYR A 415 8.98 -15.38 -7.08
C TYR A 415 8.92 -15.52 -5.56
N ALA A 416 8.32 -16.59 -5.04
CA ALA A 416 8.25 -16.87 -3.61
C ALA A 416 9.64 -17.15 -3.04
N ASN A 417 10.47 -17.92 -3.74
CA ASN A 417 11.87 -18.12 -3.36
C ASN A 417 12.63 -16.79 -3.30
N ASP A 418 12.48 -15.93 -4.31
CA ASP A 418 13.08 -14.60 -4.27
C ASP A 418 12.58 -13.77 -3.09
N TYR A 419 11.27 -13.78 -2.84
CA TYR A 419 10.63 -13.02 -1.75
C TYR A 419 11.16 -13.44 -0.37
N PHE A 420 11.20 -14.75 -0.10
CA PHE A 420 11.56 -15.28 1.22
C PHE A 420 13.08 -15.37 1.45
N VAL A 421 13.89 -15.42 0.38
CA VAL A 421 15.35 -15.62 0.50
C VAL A 421 16.10 -14.36 0.09
N THR A 422 16.13 -14.05 -1.21
CA THR A 422 17.01 -13.03 -1.78
C THR A 422 16.57 -11.62 -1.41
N TYR A 423 15.29 -11.32 -1.57
CA TYR A 423 14.69 -10.02 -1.28
C TYR A 423 14.75 -9.70 0.21
N ALA A 424 14.36 -10.66 1.05
CA ALA A 424 14.43 -10.57 2.50
C ALA A 424 15.83 -10.16 2.98
N LYS A 425 16.87 -10.78 2.43
CA LYS A 425 18.26 -10.47 2.77
C LYS A 425 18.69 -9.09 2.26
N SER A 426 18.56 -8.89 0.95
CA SER A 426 19.15 -7.76 0.22
C SER A 426 18.48 -6.42 0.50
N TYR A 427 17.21 -6.43 0.92
CA TYR A 427 16.43 -5.21 1.15
C TYR A 427 16.07 -5.02 2.63
N SER A 428 16.73 -5.72 3.55
CA SER A 428 16.50 -5.59 4.99
C SER A 428 16.64 -4.14 5.50
N LYS A 429 17.59 -3.36 4.95
CA LYS A 429 17.72 -1.92 5.20
C LYS A 429 16.44 -1.13 4.88
N SER A 430 15.75 -1.46 3.79
CA SER A 430 14.51 -0.80 3.40
C SER A 430 13.37 -1.05 4.39
N TRP A 431 13.44 -2.12 5.18
CA TRP A 431 12.47 -2.46 6.21
C TRP A 431 12.88 -1.97 7.60
N GLN A 432 13.90 -1.11 7.69
CA GLN A 432 14.41 -0.57 8.95
C GLN A 432 14.78 -1.70 9.94
N TYR A 433 15.33 -2.79 9.40
CA TYR A 433 15.76 -3.94 10.20
C TYR A 433 16.83 -3.53 11.23
N GLY A 434 16.87 -4.20 12.38
CA GLY A 434 17.85 -3.95 13.45
C GLY A 434 17.28 -3.27 14.69
N TYR A 435 16.14 -2.57 14.60
CA TYR A 435 15.55 -1.90 15.77
C TYR A 435 15.12 -2.87 16.87
N ARG A 436 14.65 -4.07 16.51
CA ARG A 436 14.30 -5.10 17.48
C ARG A 436 15.55 -5.54 18.27
N GLU A 437 16.62 -5.84 17.56
CA GLU A 437 17.90 -6.29 18.13
C GLU A 437 18.56 -5.20 18.99
N VAL A 438 18.42 -3.94 18.59
CA VAL A 438 18.83 -2.78 19.39
C VAL A 438 18.07 -2.78 20.70
N LEU A 439 16.74 -2.82 20.67
CA LEU A 439 15.92 -2.70 21.88
C LEU A 439 16.07 -3.92 22.80
N ASP A 440 16.14 -5.13 22.23
CA ASP A 440 16.44 -6.35 22.98
C ASP A 440 17.79 -6.23 23.71
N PHE A 441 18.82 -5.63 23.08
CA PHE A 441 20.09 -5.37 23.74
C PHE A 441 19.95 -4.31 24.83
N LEU A 442 19.38 -3.14 24.53
CA LEU A 442 19.27 -2.03 25.50
C LEU A 442 18.50 -2.44 26.76
N ASN A 443 17.48 -3.28 26.63
CA ASN A 443 16.71 -3.83 27.76
C ASN A 443 17.55 -4.68 28.73
N THR A 444 18.70 -5.20 28.29
CA THR A 444 19.65 -5.93 29.17
C THR A 444 20.61 -5.01 29.91
N GLN A 445 20.75 -3.76 29.48
CA GLN A 445 21.78 -2.83 29.94
C GLN A 445 21.28 -1.94 31.09
N LYS A 446 20.81 -2.57 32.18
CA LYS A 446 20.17 -1.89 33.34
C LYS A 446 21.09 -0.91 34.09
N GLN A 447 22.40 -1.01 33.90
CA GLN A 447 23.38 -0.14 34.54
C GLN A 447 23.39 1.30 33.96
N TYR A 448 22.84 1.50 32.77
CA TYR A 448 22.76 2.83 32.15
C TYR A 448 21.38 3.45 32.41
N PRO A 449 21.30 4.63 33.05
CA PRO A 449 20.04 5.32 33.28
C PRO A 449 19.44 5.99 32.03
N LYS A 450 20.17 6.10 30.91
CA LYS A 450 19.70 6.81 29.70
C LYS A 450 20.16 6.13 28.43
N PHE A 451 19.30 6.20 27.42
CA PHE A 451 19.56 5.66 26.09
C PHE A 451 19.28 6.73 25.02
N PHE A 452 20.27 7.05 24.20
CA PHE A 452 20.11 7.90 23.03
C PHE A 452 20.00 7.04 21.78
N ILE A 453 19.00 7.29 20.93
CA ILE A 453 18.79 6.57 19.68
C ILE A 453 18.73 7.57 18.52
N SER A 454 19.61 7.39 17.53
CA SER A 454 19.61 8.21 16.32
C SER A 454 18.33 8.01 15.50
N LYS A 455 17.79 9.12 14.99
CA LYS A 455 16.67 9.18 14.04
C LYS A 455 17.10 8.92 12.58
N PHE A 456 18.32 8.43 12.34
CA PHE A 456 18.86 8.21 10.98
C PHE A 456 17.95 7.39 10.06
N TYR A 457 17.36 6.30 10.57
CA TYR A 457 16.42 5.49 9.81
C TYR A 457 14.96 5.88 10.04
N GLY A 458 14.68 7.08 10.56
CA GLY A 458 13.34 7.59 10.75
C GLY A 458 12.95 7.84 12.21
N GLU A 459 11.87 7.22 12.65
CA GLU A 459 11.20 7.51 13.94
C GLU A 459 11.38 6.37 14.95
N PRO A 460 12.55 6.25 15.60
CA PRO A 460 12.89 5.17 16.54
C PRO A 460 11.91 5.06 17.72
N HIS A 461 11.27 6.15 18.12
CA HIS A 461 10.35 6.18 19.26
C HIS A 461 9.19 5.20 19.11
N ILE A 462 8.69 5.01 17.88
CA ILE A 462 7.57 4.09 17.66
C ILE A 462 8.01 2.63 17.75
N PHE A 463 9.24 2.32 17.34
CA PHE A 463 9.83 0.98 17.51
C PHE A 463 10.01 0.68 19.01
N TYR A 464 10.54 1.64 19.77
CA TYR A 464 10.64 1.55 21.23
C TYR A 464 9.27 1.29 21.86
N ALA A 465 8.26 2.10 21.53
CA ALA A 465 6.91 1.97 22.05
C ALA A 465 6.29 0.61 21.74
N PHE A 466 6.51 0.10 20.53
CA PHE A 466 5.95 -1.17 20.06
C PHE A 466 6.62 -2.39 20.68
N TYR A 467 7.94 -2.52 20.59
CA TYR A 467 8.64 -3.72 21.05
C TYR A 467 8.65 -3.84 22.58
N ASN A 468 8.67 -2.71 23.30
CA ASN A 468 8.57 -2.69 24.76
C ASN A 468 7.12 -2.61 25.26
N ARG A 469 6.12 -2.57 24.35
CA ARG A 469 4.68 -2.49 24.68
C ARG A 469 4.38 -1.37 25.68
N ILE A 470 4.98 -0.21 25.44
CA ILE A 470 4.86 0.95 26.31
C ILE A 470 3.39 1.35 26.43
N HIS A 471 2.93 1.55 27.67
CA HIS A 471 1.55 1.94 27.92
C HIS A 471 1.25 3.29 27.25
N PRO A 472 0.14 3.44 26.50
CA PRO A 472 -0.13 4.63 25.69
C PRO A 472 -0.14 5.94 26.47
N GLN A 473 -0.54 5.91 27.75
CA GLN A 473 -0.52 7.10 28.62
C GLN A 473 0.87 7.73 28.76
N VAL A 474 1.95 6.94 28.58
CA VAL A 474 3.32 7.46 28.61
C VAL A 474 3.62 8.33 27.39
N LEU A 475 3.03 8.05 26.22
CA LEU A 475 3.20 8.84 24.99
C LEU A 475 2.12 9.94 24.80
N GLN A 476 0.97 9.77 25.44
CA GLN A 476 -0.13 10.73 25.41
C GLN A 476 0.21 12.02 26.20
N PRO A 477 -0.51 13.13 25.97
CA PRO A 477 -0.31 14.36 26.72
C PRO A 477 -0.41 14.14 28.24
N GLY A 478 0.58 14.66 28.98
CA GLY A 478 0.70 14.48 30.43
C GLY A 478 1.55 13.28 30.86
N GLY A 479 2.01 12.43 29.92
CA GLY A 479 2.98 11.38 30.18
C GLY A 479 4.43 11.89 30.25
N ASP A 480 5.36 11.01 30.62
CA ASP A 480 6.80 11.31 30.62
C ASP A 480 7.37 11.24 29.19
N ASN A 481 7.08 12.27 28.39
CA ASN A 481 7.54 12.40 27.02
C ASN A 481 7.78 13.86 26.63
N ILE A 482 8.60 14.06 25.59
CA ILE A 482 8.80 15.35 24.93
C ILE A 482 8.37 15.18 23.48
N ARG A 483 7.19 15.70 23.14
CA ARG A 483 6.58 15.59 21.81
C ARG A 483 6.00 16.92 21.38
N PHE A 484 6.26 17.34 20.14
CA PHE A 484 5.88 18.66 19.65
C PHE A 484 5.75 18.69 18.11
N GLY A 485 5.07 19.71 17.59
CA GLY A 485 4.99 19.97 16.15
C GLY A 485 5.98 21.07 15.74
N LYS A 486 6.84 20.81 14.76
CA LYS A 486 7.78 21.78 14.19
C LYS A 486 8.12 21.41 12.75
N SER A 487 8.15 22.39 11.85
CA SER A 487 8.51 22.20 10.43
C SER A 487 7.69 21.10 9.73
N ASP A 488 6.36 21.14 9.87
CA ASP A 488 5.42 20.17 9.28
C ASP A 488 5.69 18.70 9.66
N TRP A 489 6.23 18.51 10.87
CA TRP A 489 6.53 17.21 11.45
C TRP A 489 6.18 17.18 12.94
N PHE A 490 5.65 16.03 13.39
CA PHE A 490 5.34 15.73 14.78
C PHE A 490 6.48 14.92 15.40
N TRP A 491 7.39 15.63 16.05
CA TRP A 491 8.59 15.08 16.66
C TRP A 491 8.31 14.43 18.01
N THR A 492 9.09 13.38 18.30
CA THR A 492 9.21 12.79 19.63
C THR A 492 10.69 12.76 19.97
N ASP A 493 11.10 13.50 21.00
CA ASP A 493 12.49 13.61 21.43
C ASP A 493 12.78 12.81 22.70
N LYS A 494 11.74 12.50 23.49
CA LYS A 494 11.86 11.70 24.71
C LYS A 494 10.62 10.86 24.95
N VAL A 495 10.82 9.62 25.43
CA VAL A 495 9.80 8.80 26.09
C VAL A 495 10.47 8.03 27.23
N GLY A 496 10.17 8.36 28.49
CA GLY A 496 10.86 7.79 29.64
C GLY A 496 12.37 8.04 29.59
N ASP A 497 13.17 7.00 29.82
CA ASP A 497 14.64 7.08 29.81
C ASP A 497 15.28 7.07 28.41
N TYR A 498 14.45 7.10 27.35
CA TYR A 498 14.88 7.02 25.96
C TYR A 498 14.75 8.38 25.28
N TYR A 499 15.85 8.81 24.67
CA TYR A 499 16.02 10.08 23.98
C TYR A 499 16.27 9.82 22.49
N PHE A 500 15.57 10.54 21.62
CA PHE A 500 15.62 10.36 20.18
C PHE A 500 16.24 11.59 19.53
N VAL A 501 17.44 11.43 19.00
CA VAL A 501 18.28 12.54 18.52
C VAL A 501 18.38 12.52 17.01
N ASN A 502 18.33 13.69 16.35
CA ASN A 502 18.57 13.73 14.92
C ASN A 502 19.99 13.30 14.64
N ASP A 503 20.18 12.53 13.57
CA ASP A 503 21.51 11.99 13.25
C ASP A 503 22.50 13.13 13.12
N TRP A 504 22.14 14.23 12.44
CA TRP A 504 22.98 15.42 12.24
C TRP A 504 23.27 16.26 13.50
N GLN A 505 22.68 15.94 14.66
CA GLN A 505 22.97 16.61 15.95
C GLN A 505 24.03 15.90 16.80
N ILE A 506 24.35 14.63 16.54
CA ILE A 506 25.39 13.83 17.25
C ILE A 506 26.84 14.25 16.85
N PRO A 507 27.62 14.93 17.70
CA PRO A 507 28.96 15.38 17.31
C PRO A 507 29.90 14.22 16.97
N VAL A 508 30.82 14.45 16.03
CA VAL A 508 31.87 13.46 15.66
C VAL A 508 33.06 13.53 16.63
N GLU A 509 33.23 14.65 17.33
CA GLU A 509 34.22 14.80 18.39
C GLU A 509 33.66 14.30 19.73
N GLN A 510 34.47 14.32 20.80
CA GLN A 510 33.98 14.00 22.14
C GLN A 510 33.01 15.10 22.63
N PHE A 511 31.94 14.69 23.30
CA PHE A 511 30.93 15.58 23.87
C PHE A 511 30.42 15.05 25.20
N THR A 512 29.96 15.97 26.05
CA THR A 512 29.38 15.65 27.38
C THR A 512 27.87 15.90 27.43
N SER A 513 27.29 16.41 26.34
CA SER A 513 25.85 16.68 26.22
C SER A 513 25.38 16.62 24.77
N LEU A 514 24.11 16.26 24.57
CA LEU A 514 23.43 16.29 23.28
C LEU A 514 22.25 17.27 23.30
N THR A 515 22.09 18.01 22.21
CA THR A 515 20.94 18.90 22.02
C THR A 515 19.84 18.16 21.25
N LEU A 516 18.63 18.17 21.79
CA LEU A 516 17.44 17.60 21.16
C LEU A 516 16.84 18.58 20.14
N GLU A 517 15.89 18.14 19.32
CA GLU A 517 15.21 19.02 18.35
C GLU A 517 14.29 20.05 19.04
N SER A 518 13.82 19.73 20.25
CA SER A 518 13.12 20.64 21.16
C SER A 518 13.97 21.82 21.61
N GLY A 519 15.30 21.70 21.51
CA GLY A 519 16.28 22.64 22.06
C GLY A 519 16.79 22.25 23.45
N ASP A 520 16.26 21.19 24.05
CA ASP A 520 16.72 20.72 25.36
C ASP A 520 18.14 20.15 25.27
N ILE A 521 18.96 20.41 26.28
CA ILE A 521 20.34 19.91 26.37
C ILE A 521 20.41 18.80 27.42
N MET A 522 20.81 17.60 27.00
CA MET A 522 20.83 16.40 27.82
C MET A 522 22.26 15.93 28.09
N PRO A 523 22.69 15.77 29.36
CA PRO A 523 24.02 15.26 29.67
C PRO A 523 24.13 13.78 29.35
N THR A 524 25.29 13.38 28.81
CA THR A 524 25.56 12.04 28.25
C THR A 524 26.26 11.09 29.20
N SER A 525 26.62 11.56 30.40
CA SER A 525 27.26 10.74 31.43
C SER A 525 26.47 9.46 31.71
N LYS A 526 27.15 8.31 31.71
CA LYS A 526 26.56 6.99 31.93
C LYS A 526 25.37 6.71 30.99
N SER A 527 25.56 6.88 29.70
CA SER A 527 24.51 6.59 28.72
C SER A 527 25.03 5.76 27.55
N LEU A 528 24.10 5.10 26.85
CA LEU A 528 24.40 4.45 25.59
C LEU A 528 23.86 5.28 24.43
N LEU A 529 24.60 5.31 23.33
CA LEU A 529 24.19 5.89 22.06
C LEU A 529 24.07 4.80 20.99
N VAL A 530 22.90 4.71 20.39
CA VAL A 530 22.67 3.94 19.17
C VAL A 530 22.89 4.87 17.97
N ALA A 531 24.08 4.79 17.39
CA ALA A 531 24.51 5.64 16.29
C ALA A 531 24.32 4.96 14.92
N SER A 532 24.20 5.79 13.88
CA SER A 532 24.33 5.34 12.50
C SER A 532 25.77 4.87 12.20
N PRO A 533 25.98 4.05 11.16
CA PRO A 533 27.31 3.53 10.83
C PRO A 533 28.34 4.62 10.54
N ASP A 534 27.89 5.76 10.02
CA ASP A 534 28.73 6.83 9.47
C ASP A 534 28.97 7.97 10.49
N ARG A 535 28.29 7.95 11.65
CA ARG A 535 28.35 9.03 12.64
C ARG A 535 28.73 8.56 14.03
N ILE A 536 29.96 8.08 14.13
CA ILE A 536 30.55 7.54 15.37
C ILE A 536 31.48 8.60 15.98
N PRO A 537 31.30 8.95 17.26
CA PRO A 537 32.21 9.88 17.94
C PRO A 537 33.64 9.35 18.03
N ALA A 538 34.64 10.23 17.96
CA ALA A 538 36.05 9.87 18.04
C ALA A 538 36.38 9.25 19.42
N GLY A 539 37.05 8.09 19.40
CA GLY A 539 37.38 7.35 20.62
C GLY A 539 36.20 6.59 21.25
N ALA A 540 35.07 6.45 20.55
CA ALA A 540 33.89 5.72 21.01
C ALA A 540 34.19 4.26 21.38
N ASN A 541 33.77 3.85 22.60
CA ASN A 541 33.77 2.45 23.01
C ASN A 541 32.54 1.73 22.44
N VAL A 542 32.71 1.00 21.33
CA VAL A 542 31.63 0.26 20.67
C VAL A 542 31.37 -1.04 21.43
N LEU A 543 30.22 -1.13 22.11
CA LEU A 543 29.80 -2.30 22.86
C LEU A 543 29.18 -3.39 21.97
N LYS A 544 28.44 -2.98 20.93
CA LYS A 544 27.75 -3.90 20.03
C LYS A 544 27.56 -3.31 18.64
N THR A 545 27.70 -4.14 17.62
CA THR A 545 27.35 -3.81 16.24
C THR A 545 26.16 -4.66 15.80
N ILE A 546 25.12 -4.03 15.26
CA ILE A 546 23.95 -4.69 14.67
C ILE A 546 24.07 -4.56 13.16
N ASN A 547 23.93 -5.67 12.45
CA ASN A 547 24.04 -5.72 10.99
C ASN A 547 22.67 -5.93 10.35
N PHE A 548 22.51 -5.40 9.14
CA PHE A 548 21.48 -5.85 8.21
C PHE A 548 21.74 -7.29 7.78
N LEU A 549 20.73 -7.93 7.19
CA LEU A 549 20.82 -9.33 6.79
C LEU A 549 21.80 -9.56 5.63
N ASP A 550 22.14 -8.51 4.87
CA ASP A 550 23.18 -8.54 3.85
C ASP A 550 24.61 -8.45 4.42
N GLY A 551 24.75 -8.25 5.73
CA GLY A 551 26.04 -8.13 6.43
C GLY A 551 26.55 -6.70 6.59
N SER A 552 25.91 -5.72 5.95
CA SER A 552 26.25 -4.30 6.16
C SER A 552 25.82 -3.83 7.55
N VAL A 553 26.53 -2.84 8.11
CA VAL A 553 26.25 -2.34 9.46
C VAL A 553 24.95 -1.53 9.47
N ALA A 554 24.03 -1.88 10.36
CA ALA A 554 22.81 -1.13 10.60
C ALA A 554 23.02 -0.08 11.69
N PHE A 555 23.50 -0.51 12.86
CA PHE A 555 23.70 0.35 14.03
C PHE A 555 24.98 -0.03 14.77
N LYS A 556 25.57 0.96 15.45
CA LYS A 556 26.57 0.72 16.49
C LYS A 556 26.06 1.27 17.82
N ILE A 557 26.19 0.46 18.87
CA ILE A 557 25.80 0.82 20.22
C ILE A 557 27.07 1.13 20.99
N ILE A 558 27.16 2.36 21.47
CA ILE A 558 28.37 2.99 21.98
C ILE A 558 28.12 3.43 23.40
N GLU A 559 29.10 3.22 24.28
CA GLU A 559 29.12 3.83 25.60
C GLU A 559 29.63 5.27 25.50
N LEU A 560 28.83 6.22 26.00
CA LEU A 560 29.22 7.62 26.07
C LEU A 560 29.96 7.92 27.39
N PRO A 561 31.00 8.77 27.34
CA PRO A 561 31.81 9.15 28.50
C PRO A 561 31.03 9.90 29.59
#